data_AF-A0A3N5NJX9-F1
#
_entry.id   AF-A0A3N5NJX9-F1
#
_cell.length_a   1.000
_cell.length_b   1.000
_cell.length_c   1.000
_cell.angle_alpha   90.00
_cell.angle_beta   90.00
_cell.angle_gamma   90.00
#
_symmetry.space_group_name_H-M   'P 1'
#
loop_
_entity.id
_entity.type
_entity.pdbx_description
1 polymer ?
#
loop_
_entity_poly.entity_id
_entity_poly.type
_entity_poly.pdbx_seq_one_letter_code
_entity_poly.pdbx_strand_id
1 'polypeptide(L)'
;KNQKEANNEELVNILLNAFIDARLFGSSFAFKAEEVKRESNRKADWKPIPKTMTGAVQLNMGEVLHKIEEVDIHGTSIFASGQDKTQGTFTTYFGLRYGLIGFSGVANEHSAEISKMSDEDYEYLLKAMWHGVRVCGNTRTKVGQIPHLLIDIKYKAGEEFQFGRLHDYVKMVAANSKDKKDEKEWASPEDYKLDMSLIVKRLEEQKNRIETVRYAKSSDIQFAKGLPSEWQDLDVENLQQ
;
A
#
# COMPACT_ATOMS: atom_id res chain seq x y z
N LYS A 1 16.50 -21.21 29.93
CA LYS A 1 17.58 -22.19 29.69
C LYS A 1 18.64 -21.49 28.84
N ASN A 2 19.90 -21.47 29.29
CA ASN A 2 21.03 -20.81 28.62
C ASN A 2 21.40 -21.52 27.29
N GLN A 3 20.72 -21.21 26.20
CA GLN A 3 21.23 -21.47 24.85
C GLN A 3 21.95 -20.21 24.35
N LYS A 4 23.26 -20.34 24.11
CA LYS A 4 24.09 -19.26 23.55
C LYS A 4 23.87 -19.04 22.05
N GLU A 5 23.16 -19.96 21.39
CA GLU A 5 22.92 -19.98 19.94
C GLU A 5 21.47 -20.42 19.67
N ALA A 6 20.75 -19.68 18.85
CA ALA A 6 19.39 -20.01 18.43
C ALA A 6 19.41 -21.12 17.36
N ASN A 7 18.46 -22.05 17.44
CA ASN A 7 18.23 -23.03 16.38
C ASN A 7 17.68 -22.35 15.11
N ASN A 8 17.69 -23.05 13.97
CA ASN A 8 17.24 -22.54 12.66
C ASN A 8 15.79 -21.99 12.67
N GLU A 9 14.87 -22.65 13.36
CA GLU A 9 13.47 -22.18 13.53
C GLU A 9 13.36 -21.07 14.57
N GLU A 10 14.14 -21.14 15.65
CA GLU A 10 14.18 -20.09 16.67
C GLU A 10 14.70 -18.77 16.09
N LEU A 11 15.66 -18.84 15.15
CA LEU A 11 16.17 -17.69 14.42
C LEU A 11 15.06 -17.00 13.61
N VAL A 12 14.25 -17.77 12.87
CA VAL A 12 13.11 -17.22 12.12
C VAL A 12 12.10 -16.60 13.09
N ASN A 13 11.81 -17.26 14.22
CA ASN A 13 10.91 -16.72 15.24
C ASN A 13 11.43 -15.41 15.85
N ILE A 14 12.74 -15.29 16.11
CA ILE A 14 13.34 -14.05 16.60
C ILE A 14 13.15 -12.92 15.57
N LEU A 15 13.37 -13.21 14.29
CA LEU A 15 13.17 -12.23 13.22
C LEU A 15 11.70 -11.81 13.12
N LEU A 16 10.77 -12.78 13.11
CA LEU A 16 9.35 -12.48 13.08
C LEU A 16 8.91 -11.66 14.30
N ASN A 17 9.47 -11.90 15.48
CA ASN A 17 9.14 -11.10 16.66
C ASN A 17 9.68 -9.66 16.56
N ALA A 18 10.86 -9.47 15.95
CA ALA A 18 11.51 -8.16 15.85
C ALA A 18 10.98 -7.29 14.70
N PHE A 19 10.55 -7.91 13.60
CA PHE A 19 10.32 -7.23 12.32
C PHE A 19 8.87 -7.40 11.86
N ILE A 20 8.08 -6.32 12.00
CA ILE A 20 6.68 -6.28 11.56
C ILE A 20 6.55 -6.40 10.03
N ASP A 21 7.48 -5.83 9.27
CA ASP A 21 7.54 -5.93 7.82
C ASP A 21 7.72 -7.38 7.36
N ALA A 22 8.50 -8.17 8.07
CA ALA A 22 8.64 -9.60 7.79
C ALA A 22 7.33 -10.37 8.05
N ARG A 23 6.56 -10.00 9.08
CA ARG A 23 5.24 -10.60 9.37
C ARG A 23 4.20 -10.22 8.31
N LEU A 24 4.19 -8.95 7.90
CA LEU A 24 3.23 -8.40 6.93
C LEU A 24 3.53 -8.86 5.50
N PHE A 25 4.75 -8.64 5.01
CA PHE A 25 5.12 -8.78 3.59
C PHE A 25 5.99 -10.01 3.30
N GLY A 26 6.47 -10.68 4.33
CA GLY A 26 7.35 -11.83 4.20
C GLY A 26 8.80 -11.44 3.98
N SER A 27 9.68 -12.44 3.94
CA SER A 27 11.11 -12.21 3.75
C SER A 27 11.81 -13.46 3.20
N SER A 28 12.91 -13.23 2.50
CA SER A 28 13.83 -14.27 2.08
C SER A 28 15.02 -14.31 3.04
N PHE A 29 15.09 -15.37 3.84
CA PHE A 29 16.11 -15.57 4.85
C PHE A 29 17.31 -16.30 4.21
N ALA A 30 18.21 -15.53 3.61
CA ALA A 30 19.46 -16.04 3.05
C ALA A 30 20.64 -15.71 3.98
N PHE A 31 20.92 -16.60 4.94
CA PHE A 31 22.11 -16.47 5.79
C PHE A 31 23.33 -17.07 5.10
N LYS A 32 24.44 -16.32 5.10
CA LYS A 32 25.75 -16.85 4.73
C LYS A 32 26.36 -17.55 5.94
N ALA A 33 26.93 -18.73 5.74
CA ALA A 33 27.72 -19.38 6.78
C ALA A 33 28.99 -18.55 7.02
N GLU A 34 29.06 -17.86 8.16
CA GLU A 34 30.28 -17.18 8.60
C GLU A 34 31.03 -18.03 9.62
N GLU A 35 32.34 -18.16 9.43
CA GLU A 35 33.24 -18.74 10.43
C GLU A 35 33.35 -17.79 11.62
N VAL A 36 32.57 -18.03 12.66
CA VAL A 36 32.70 -17.28 13.91
C VAL A 36 34.06 -17.66 14.54
N LYS A 37 35.04 -16.77 14.45
CA LYS A 37 36.32 -16.88 15.18
C LYS A 37 36.10 -16.61 16.67
N ARG A 38 35.51 -17.56 17.38
CA ARG A 38 35.59 -17.68 18.85
C ARG A 38 36.01 -19.10 19.20
N GLU A 39 36.70 -19.27 20.32
CA GLU A 39 37.47 -20.42 20.85
C GLU A 39 36.96 -21.87 20.58
N SER A 40 35.77 -22.08 20.05
CA SER A 40 35.33 -23.34 19.46
C SER A 40 35.34 -23.25 17.93
N ASN A 41 36.21 -24.04 17.29
CA ASN A 41 36.40 -24.17 15.84
C ASN A 41 35.18 -24.80 15.12
N ARG A 42 33.96 -24.27 15.32
CA ARG A 42 32.71 -24.75 14.72
C ARG A 42 32.18 -23.72 13.73
N LYS A 43 31.92 -24.17 12.50
CA LYS A 43 31.15 -23.41 11.50
C LYS A 43 29.68 -23.44 11.89
N ALA A 44 29.09 -22.29 12.21
CA ALA A 44 27.66 -22.18 12.37
C ALA A 44 27.02 -22.12 10.96
N ASP A 45 26.47 -23.24 10.51
CA ASP A 45 25.73 -23.35 9.26
C ASP A 45 24.25 -23.02 9.54
N TRP A 46 23.93 -21.73 9.64
CA TRP A 46 22.56 -21.26 9.87
C TRP A 46 21.72 -21.48 8.61
N LYS A 47 20.77 -22.42 8.69
CA LYS A 47 19.88 -22.79 7.59
C LYS A 47 18.44 -22.52 8.02
N PRO A 48 17.89 -21.33 7.78
CA PRO A 48 16.57 -20.97 8.26
C PRO A 48 15.52 -21.87 7.61
N ILE A 49 14.54 -22.26 8.41
CA ILE A 49 13.38 -23.05 7.97
C ILE A 49 12.14 -22.26 8.38
N PRO A 50 11.31 -21.80 7.42
CA PRO A 50 11.52 -21.85 5.96
C PRO A 50 12.62 -20.85 5.49
N LYS A 51 13.21 -21.10 4.31
CA LYS A 51 14.17 -20.18 3.67
C LYS A 51 13.53 -18.93 3.10
N THR A 52 12.28 -19.04 2.68
CA THR A 52 11.51 -17.94 2.13
C THR A 52 10.12 -18.04 2.72
N MET A 53 9.61 -16.92 3.19
CA MET A 53 8.30 -16.80 3.78
C MET A 53 7.49 -15.81 2.96
N THR A 54 6.31 -16.23 2.54
CA THR A 54 5.34 -15.36 1.91
C THR A 54 4.63 -14.56 2.99
N GLY A 55 4.53 -13.25 2.82
CA GLY A 55 3.79 -12.39 3.74
C GLY A 55 2.29 -12.62 3.69
N ALA A 56 1.63 -12.31 4.80
CA ALA A 56 0.18 -12.32 4.90
C ALA A 56 -0.49 -11.34 3.93
N VAL A 57 0.16 -10.22 3.67
CA VAL A 57 -0.37 -9.13 2.84
C VAL A 57 0.28 -9.13 1.47
N GLN A 58 -0.55 -9.17 0.43
CA GLN A 58 -0.15 -9.08 -0.97
C GLN A 58 -0.93 -7.93 -1.62
N LEU A 59 -0.21 -6.96 -2.20
CA LEU A 59 -0.79 -5.80 -2.86
C LEU A 59 -0.58 -5.90 -4.37
N ASN A 60 -1.62 -5.54 -5.14
CA ASN A 60 -1.52 -5.38 -6.58
C ASN A 60 -0.88 -4.02 -6.92
N MET A 61 -0.35 -3.93 -8.13
CA MET A 61 0.15 -2.67 -8.66
C MET A 61 -0.99 -1.64 -8.75
N GLY A 62 -0.68 -0.38 -8.47
CA GLY A 62 -1.65 0.70 -8.60
C GLY A 62 -1.99 0.96 -10.06
N GLU A 63 -3.28 1.08 -10.34
CA GLU A 63 -3.80 1.46 -11.66
C GLU A 63 -4.48 2.82 -11.58
N VAL A 64 -4.35 3.58 -12.66
CA VAL A 64 -5.01 4.88 -12.76
C VAL A 64 -6.51 4.67 -12.98
N LEU A 65 -7.35 5.40 -12.23
CA LEU A 65 -8.81 5.24 -12.27
C LEU A 65 -9.51 6.06 -13.36
N HIS A 66 -8.78 6.94 -14.06
CA HIS A 66 -9.28 7.72 -15.19
C HIS A 66 -8.23 7.95 -16.28
N LYS A 67 -8.65 8.47 -17.43
CA LYS A 67 -7.71 8.97 -18.44
C LYS A 67 -6.99 10.22 -17.92
N ILE A 68 -5.66 10.16 -17.87
CA ILE A 68 -4.81 11.28 -17.44
C ILE A 68 -4.13 11.96 -18.64
N GLU A 69 -3.85 13.25 -18.49
CA GLU A 69 -2.92 14.04 -19.30
C GLU A 69 -1.49 13.97 -18.74
N GLU A 70 -0.56 13.46 -19.55
CA GLU A 70 0.88 13.56 -19.31
C GLU A 70 1.37 14.97 -19.70
N VAL A 71 2.23 15.55 -18.87
CA VAL A 71 2.78 16.89 -19.06
C VAL A 71 4.30 16.80 -19.17
N ASP A 72 4.81 17.37 -20.26
CA ASP A 72 6.24 17.54 -20.50
C ASP A 72 6.70 18.88 -19.92
N ILE A 73 7.50 18.82 -18.86
CA ILE A 73 8.11 20.02 -18.27
C ILE A 73 9.58 20.04 -18.66
N HIS A 74 9.94 20.97 -19.53
CA HIS A 74 11.33 21.23 -19.90
C HIS A 74 11.96 22.22 -18.92
N GLY A 75 13.06 21.80 -18.28
CA GLY A 75 13.89 22.64 -17.44
C GLY A 75 15.33 22.71 -17.93
N THR A 76 16.02 23.78 -17.58
CA THR A 76 17.45 23.94 -17.87
C THR A 76 18.19 23.98 -16.54
N SER A 77 19.03 22.97 -16.26
CA SER A 77 19.87 22.96 -15.06
C SER A 77 21.29 23.34 -15.44
N ILE A 78 21.80 24.44 -14.90
CA ILE A 78 23.20 24.85 -15.08
C ILE A 78 24.02 24.28 -13.92
N PHE A 79 24.67 23.14 -14.14
CA PHE A 79 25.70 22.62 -13.24
C PHE A 79 27.06 23.08 -13.76
N ALA A 80 27.49 24.27 -13.34
CA ALA A 80 28.84 24.75 -13.66
C ALA A 80 29.85 24.10 -12.69
N SER A 81 30.52 23.03 -13.12
CA SER A 81 31.61 22.40 -12.34
C SER A 81 32.97 23.10 -12.52
N GLY A 82 33.00 24.32 -13.08
CA GLY A 82 34.20 25.12 -13.33
C GLY A 82 33.85 26.48 -13.97
N GLN A 83 34.70 27.49 -13.77
CA GLN A 83 34.48 28.90 -14.20
C GLN A 83 34.22 29.05 -15.72
N ASP A 84 34.71 28.12 -16.55
CA ASP A 84 34.59 28.16 -18.02
C ASP A 84 33.52 27.22 -18.61
N LYS A 85 32.73 26.51 -17.79
CA LYS A 85 31.69 25.58 -18.27
C LYS A 85 30.28 26.11 -17.98
N THR A 86 29.77 26.93 -18.90
CA THR A 86 28.43 27.56 -18.88
C THR A 86 27.35 26.79 -19.64
N GLN A 87 27.65 25.65 -20.28
CA GLN A 87 26.61 24.86 -20.96
C GLN A 87 25.66 24.20 -19.95
N GLY A 88 24.42 24.68 -19.91
CA GLY A 88 23.34 24.07 -19.14
C GLY A 88 22.91 22.72 -19.73
N THR A 89 22.56 21.78 -18.86
CA THR A 89 21.96 20.49 -19.25
C THR A 89 20.44 20.69 -19.35
N PHE A 90 19.89 20.39 -20.53
CA PHE A 90 18.44 20.28 -20.72
C PHE A 90 17.92 19.06 -19.96
N THR A 91 16.96 19.27 -19.07
CA THR A 91 16.28 18.23 -18.32
C THR A 91 14.83 18.22 -18.74
N THR A 92 14.35 17.12 -19.31
CA THR A 92 12.92 16.91 -19.55
C THR A 92 12.35 16.10 -18.40
N TYR A 93 11.23 16.56 -17.85
CA TYR A 93 10.47 15.88 -16.81
C TYR A 93 9.11 15.48 -17.36
N PHE A 94 8.73 14.23 -17.11
CA PHE A 94 7.40 13.70 -17.40
C PHE A 94 6.62 13.66 -16.10
N GLY A 95 5.51 14.39 -16.05
CA GLY A 95 4.62 14.42 -14.90
C GLY A 95 3.20 14.05 -15.32
N LEU A 96 2.45 13.51 -14.37
CA LEU A 96 1.00 13.47 -14.49
C LEU A 96 0.45 14.79 -13.96
N ARG A 97 -0.40 15.47 -14.72
CA ARG A 97 -1.02 16.72 -14.26
C ARG A 97 -1.81 16.49 -12.97
N TYR A 98 -2.61 15.44 -12.98
CA TYR A 98 -3.40 14.95 -11.87
C TYR A 98 -3.72 13.48 -12.13
N GLY A 99 -3.78 12.68 -11.08
CA GLY A 99 -4.13 11.28 -11.20
C GLY A 99 -4.61 10.68 -9.90
N LEU A 100 -5.79 10.06 -9.93
CA LEU A 100 -6.23 9.19 -8.86
C LEU A 100 -5.82 7.75 -9.16
N ILE A 101 -5.00 7.17 -8.28
CA ILE A 101 -4.46 5.82 -8.42
C ILE A 101 -5.16 4.90 -7.42
N GLY A 102 -5.75 3.82 -7.91
CA GLY A 102 -6.38 2.79 -7.10
C GLY A 102 -5.43 1.62 -6.86
N PHE A 103 -5.33 1.20 -5.60
CA PHE A 103 -4.62 0.00 -5.19
C PHE A 103 -5.62 -1.00 -4.63
N SER A 104 -5.31 -2.29 -4.74
CA SER A 104 -6.08 -3.35 -4.09
C SER A 104 -5.12 -4.41 -3.58
N GLY A 105 -5.45 -5.07 -2.49
CA GLY A 105 -4.67 -6.19 -1.99
C GLY A 105 -5.52 -7.12 -1.14
N VAL A 106 -4.86 -8.17 -0.64
CA VAL A 106 -5.46 -9.18 0.22
C VAL A 106 -4.54 -9.45 1.40
N ALA A 107 -5.14 -9.59 2.58
CA ALA A 107 -4.51 -10.17 3.75
C ALA A 107 -5.08 -11.58 3.94
N ASN A 108 -4.24 -12.61 3.88
CA ASN A 108 -4.66 -14.02 3.94
C ASN A 108 -4.40 -14.61 5.34
N GLU A 109 -5.43 -15.22 5.93
CA GLU A 109 -5.36 -15.80 7.28
C GLU A 109 -4.35 -16.97 7.38
N HIS A 110 -4.29 -17.85 6.39
CA HIS A 110 -3.32 -18.97 6.38
C HIS A 110 -1.87 -18.48 6.32
N SER A 111 -1.61 -17.45 5.51
CA SER A 111 -0.29 -16.83 5.46
C SER A 111 0.03 -16.09 6.76
N ALA A 112 -0.97 -15.47 7.40
CA ALA A 112 -0.82 -14.80 8.70
C ALA A 112 -0.49 -15.77 9.84
N GLU A 113 -1.07 -16.97 9.85
CA GLU A 113 -0.72 -18.03 10.82
C GLU A 113 0.75 -18.44 10.71
N ILE A 114 1.28 -18.52 9.48
CA ILE A 114 2.67 -18.89 9.21
C ILE A 114 3.62 -17.73 9.58
N SER A 115 3.26 -16.49 9.19
CA SER A 115 4.09 -15.30 9.42
C SER A 115 3.92 -14.70 10.82
N LYS A 116 2.96 -15.20 11.60
CA LYS A 116 2.57 -14.71 12.93
C LYS A 116 2.09 -13.26 12.93
N MET A 117 1.53 -12.79 11.81
CA MET A 117 0.89 -11.48 11.76
C MET A 117 -0.32 -11.48 12.69
N SER A 118 -0.39 -10.51 13.60
CA SER A 118 -1.54 -10.35 14.48
C SER A 118 -2.55 -9.33 13.92
N ASP A 119 -3.75 -9.28 14.52
CA ASP A 119 -4.75 -8.28 14.17
C ASP A 119 -4.23 -6.86 14.46
N GLU A 120 -3.42 -6.69 15.52
CA GLU A 120 -2.80 -5.40 15.83
C GLU A 120 -1.80 -4.95 14.75
N ASP A 121 -1.02 -5.89 14.19
CA ASP A 121 -0.14 -5.59 13.06
C ASP A 121 -0.92 -5.14 11.83
N TYR A 122 -2.08 -5.77 11.58
CA TYR A 122 -2.96 -5.42 10.48
C TYR A 122 -3.59 -4.03 10.66
N GLU A 123 -4.10 -3.71 11.84
CA GLU A 123 -4.60 -2.37 12.17
C GLU A 123 -3.49 -1.31 12.00
N TYR A 124 -2.26 -1.63 12.43
CA TYR A 124 -1.12 -0.75 12.23
C TYR A 124 -0.80 -0.54 10.75
N LEU A 125 -0.89 -1.60 9.93
CA LEU A 125 -0.73 -1.50 8.48
C LEU A 125 -1.78 -0.57 7.85
N LEU A 126 -3.06 -0.67 8.21
CA LEU A 126 -4.12 0.19 7.68
C LEU A 126 -3.81 1.68 7.94
N LYS A 127 -3.38 2.01 9.17
CA LYS A 127 -2.95 3.36 9.54
C LYS A 127 -1.69 3.79 8.79
N ALA A 128 -0.70 2.89 8.67
CA ALA A 128 0.54 3.15 7.96
C ALA A 128 0.30 3.40 6.46
N MET A 129 -0.66 2.71 5.82
CA MET A 129 -1.04 2.98 4.43
C MET A 129 -1.64 4.38 4.26
N TRP A 130 -2.48 4.82 5.21
CA TRP A 130 -3.05 6.16 5.18
C TRP A 130 -1.98 7.25 5.39
N HIS A 131 -1.19 7.15 6.46
CA HIS A 131 -0.19 8.17 6.78
C HIS A 131 1.04 8.13 5.86
N GLY A 132 1.44 6.96 5.38
CA GLY A 132 2.66 6.76 4.61
C GLY A 132 2.69 7.58 3.32
N VAL A 133 1.55 7.72 2.63
CA VAL A 133 1.41 8.56 1.44
C VAL A 133 1.73 10.03 1.78
N ARG A 134 1.23 10.54 2.91
CA ARG A 134 1.44 11.93 3.33
C ARG A 134 2.88 12.22 3.74
N VAL A 135 3.52 11.28 4.45
CA VAL A 135 4.90 11.44 4.96
C VAL A 135 5.92 11.43 3.83
N CYS A 136 5.64 10.72 2.72
CA CYS A 136 6.54 10.64 1.56
C CYS A 136 6.55 11.89 0.67
N GLY A 137 5.77 12.93 1.00
CA GLY A 137 5.59 14.15 0.19
C GLY A 137 6.81 15.08 0.09
N ASN A 138 7.94 14.75 0.74
CA ASN A 138 9.16 15.54 0.73
C ASN A 138 10.02 15.39 -0.55
N THR A 139 9.66 14.49 -1.46
CA THR A 139 10.38 14.29 -2.73
C THR A 139 9.65 14.99 -3.87
N ARG A 140 10.39 15.58 -4.82
CA ARG A 140 9.84 16.35 -5.95
C ARG A 140 8.78 15.59 -6.77
N THR A 141 8.84 14.26 -6.82
CA THR A 141 7.89 13.41 -7.54
C THR A 141 6.67 12.98 -6.72
N LYS A 142 6.67 13.22 -5.40
CA LYS A 142 5.61 12.79 -4.47
C LYS A 142 4.93 13.96 -3.74
N VAL A 143 5.33 15.20 -4.03
CA VAL A 143 4.71 16.40 -3.44
C VAL A 143 3.21 16.40 -3.75
N GLY A 144 2.38 16.59 -2.72
CA GLY A 144 0.93 16.72 -2.87
C GLY A 144 0.16 15.40 -3.00
N GLN A 145 0.82 14.24 -2.92
CA GLN A 145 0.11 12.96 -2.83
C GLN A 145 -0.58 12.83 -1.48
N ILE A 146 -1.88 12.55 -1.51
CA ILE A 146 -2.71 12.37 -0.32
C ILE A 146 -3.60 11.12 -0.47
N PRO A 147 -3.87 10.39 0.63
CA PRO A 147 -4.85 9.32 0.60
C PRO A 147 -6.25 9.93 0.54
N HIS A 148 -7.10 9.38 -0.32
CA HIS A 148 -8.47 9.86 -0.48
C HIS A 148 -9.51 8.89 0.08
N LEU A 149 -9.31 7.59 -0.12
CA LEU A 149 -10.26 6.56 0.29
C LEU A 149 -9.48 5.28 0.63
N LEU A 150 -9.80 4.70 1.77
CA LEU A 150 -9.36 3.37 2.18
C LEU A 150 -10.59 2.56 2.52
N ILE A 151 -10.67 1.33 2.00
CA ILE A 151 -11.75 0.39 2.29
C ILE A 151 -11.11 -0.91 2.75
N ASP A 152 -11.56 -1.36 3.91
CA ASP A 152 -11.20 -2.64 4.50
C ASP A 152 -12.44 -3.57 4.46
N ILE A 153 -12.26 -4.76 3.90
CA ILE A 153 -13.32 -5.76 3.76
C ILE A 153 -12.87 -7.01 4.51
N LYS A 154 -13.46 -7.21 5.69
CA LYS A 154 -13.21 -8.38 6.52
C LYS A 154 -14.19 -9.49 6.15
N TYR A 155 -13.67 -10.62 5.68
CA TYR A 155 -14.45 -11.84 5.46
C TYR A 155 -14.58 -12.64 6.76
N LYS A 156 -15.57 -13.52 6.83
CA LYS A 156 -15.72 -14.45 7.95
C LYS A 156 -14.55 -15.44 7.97
N ALA A 157 -14.15 -15.86 9.16
CA ALA A 157 -13.06 -16.84 9.33
C ALA A 157 -13.31 -18.13 8.53
N GLY A 158 -12.28 -18.63 7.84
CA GLY A 158 -12.35 -19.82 6.99
C GLY A 158 -12.95 -19.60 5.60
N GLU A 159 -13.27 -18.37 5.20
CA GLU A 159 -13.78 -18.07 3.86
C GLU A 159 -12.67 -18.04 2.81
N GLU A 160 -12.65 -19.05 1.94
CA GLU A 160 -11.75 -19.12 0.77
C GLU A 160 -12.25 -18.29 -0.42
N PHE A 161 -12.58 -17.02 -0.17
CA PHE A 161 -13.11 -16.12 -1.18
C PHE A 161 -12.45 -14.74 -1.07
N GLN A 162 -12.12 -14.16 -2.22
CA GLN A 162 -11.72 -12.76 -2.30
C GLN A 162 -12.21 -12.14 -3.60
N PHE A 163 -12.52 -10.85 -3.53
CA PHE A 163 -12.63 -10.02 -4.72
C PHE A 163 -11.24 -9.70 -5.27
N GLY A 164 -10.96 -10.14 -6.50
CA GLY A 164 -9.81 -9.66 -7.25
C GLY A 164 -10.05 -8.25 -7.80
N ARG A 165 -9.00 -7.44 -7.86
CA ARG A 165 -8.99 -6.12 -8.53
C ARG A 165 -10.12 -5.18 -8.08
N LEU A 166 -10.27 -5.01 -6.76
CA LEU A 166 -11.32 -4.15 -6.18
C LEU A 166 -11.36 -2.71 -6.75
N HIS A 167 -10.20 -2.18 -7.15
CA HIS A 167 -10.08 -0.86 -7.75
C HIS A 167 -10.81 -0.74 -9.10
N ASP A 168 -10.95 -1.83 -9.88
CA ASP A 168 -11.70 -1.85 -11.15
C ASP A 168 -13.20 -1.57 -10.96
N TYR A 169 -13.71 -1.81 -9.75
CA TYR A 169 -15.13 -1.61 -9.42
C TYR A 169 -15.44 -0.19 -8.98
N VAL A 170 -14.43 0.67 -8.85
CA VAL A 170 -14.56 2.09 -8.56
C VAL A 170 -14.47 2.85 -9.88
N LYS A 171 -15.50 3.64 -10.19
CA LYS A 171 -15.51 4.48 -11.38
C LYS A 171 -15.52 5.95 -10.99
N MET A 172 -15.12 6.80 -11.92
CA MET A 172 -15.20 8.25 -11.74
C MET A 172 -16.16 8.85 -12.74
N VAL A 173 -16.94 9.81 -12.28
CA VAL A 173 -17.90 10.57 -13.10
C VAL A 173 -17.65 12.05 -12.89
N ALA A 174 -17.82 12.87 -13.93
CA ALA A 174 -17.64 14.30 -13.81
C ALA A 174 -18.56 14.90 -12.74
N ALA A 175 -18.03 15.80 -11.90
CA ALA A 175 -18.80 16.39 -10.80
C ALA A 175 -19.94 17.29 -11.31
N ASN A 176 -19.69 18.03 -12.39
CA ASN A 176 -20.62 18.93 -13.07
C ASN A 176 -20.92 18.43 -14.49
N SER A 177 -22.17 18.06 -14.77
CA SER A 177 -22.58 17.64 -16.12
C SER A 177 -22.71 18.80 -17.12
N LYS A 178 -22.62 20.05 -16.65
CA LYS A 178 -22.72 21.27 -17.47
C LYS A 178 -21.36 21.77 -17.96
N ASP A 179 -20.33 21.60 -17.14
CA ASP A 179 -18.95 21.87 -17.50
C ASP A 179 -18.38 20.60 -18.12
N LYS A 180 -18.44 20.50 -19.46
CA LYS A 180 -17.92 19.36 -20.23
C LYS A 180 -16.39 19.30 -20.21
N LYS A 181 -15.75 19.39 -19.05
CA LYS A 181 -14.33 19.07 -18.95
C LYS A 181 -14.16 17.62 -19.33
N ASP A 182 -13.24 17.35 -20.26
CA ASP A 182 -12.84 15.99 -20.57
C ASP A 182 -12.19 15.38 -19.31
N GLU A 183 -12.28 14.07 -19.16
CA GLU A 183 -11.67 13.29 -18.09
C GLU A 183 -10.16 13.57 -17.96
N LYS A 184 -9.50 13.88 -19.09
CA LYS A 184 -8.09 14.27 -19.15
C LYS A 184 -7.79 15.64 -18.57
N GLU A 185 -8.78 16.53 -18.51
CA GLU A 185 -8.62 17.91 -18.04
C GLU A 185 -8.87 18.03 -16.53
N TRP A 186 -9.26 16.95 -15.85
CA TRP A 186 -9.41 16.93 -14.40
C TRP A 186 -8.08 17.25 -13.73
N ALA A 187 -8.11 18.21 -12.80
CA ALA A 187 -6.93 18.70 -12.11
C ALA A 187 -7.06 18.64 -10.57
N SER A 188 -8.25 18.29 -10.07
CA SER A 188 -8.54 18.27 -8.64
C SER A 188 -9.67 17.29 -8.28
N PRO A 189 -9.78 16.89 -7.00
CA PRO A 189 -10.93 16.15 -6.48
C PRO A 189 -12.31 16.79 -6.70
N GLU A 190 -12.36 18.10 -6.97
CA GLU A 190 -13.62 18.82 -7.24
C GLU A 190 -14.17 18.56 -8.64
N ASP A 191 -13.34 18.11 -9.59
CA ASP A 191 -13.74 17.89 -10.98
C ASP A 191 -14.50 16.55 -11.17
N TYR A 192 -14.44 15.64 -10.19
CA TYR A 192 -15.04 14.31 -10.29
C TYR A 192 -15.77 13.88 -9.01
N LYS A 193 -16.56 12.81 -9.15
CA LYS A 193 -17.21 12.07 -8.09
C LYS A 193 -16.87 10.59 -8.23
N LEU A 194 -16.63 9.92 -7.10
CA LEU A 194 -16.45 8.47 -7.05
C LEU A 194 -17.80 7.77 -7.14
N ASP A 195 -17.98 6.95 -8.17
CA ASP A 195 -19.11 6.02 -8.30
C ASP A 195 -18.75 4.66 -7.72
N MET A 196 -19.27 4.40 -6.53
CA MET A 196 -19.09 3.17 -5.76
C MET A 196 -20.22 2.17 -6.01
N SER A 197 -21.14 2.43 -6.95
CA SER A 197 -22.34 1.61 -7.14
C SER A 197 -22.00 0.15 -7.46
N LEU A 198 -20.96 -0.10 -8.25
CA LEU A 198 -20.58 -1.44 -8.67
C LEU A 198 -19.95 -2.25 -7.53
N ILE A 199 -18.99 -1.67 -6.80
CA ILE A 199 -18.38 -2.34 -5.64
C ILE A 199 -19.41 -2.60 -4.54
N VAL A 200 -20.29 -1.64 -4.24
CA VAL A 200 -21.38 -1.83 -3.26
C VAL A 200 -22.29 -2.98 -3.68
N LYS A 201 -22.71 -3.04 -4.96
CA LYS A 201 -23.52 -4.14 -5.47
C LYS A 201 -22.84 -5.50 -5.31
N ARG A 202 -21.54 -5.59 -5.64
CA ARG A 202 -20.76 -6.83 -5.51
C ARG A 202 -20.63 -7.29 -4.06
N LEU A 203 -20.44 -6.35 -3.14
CA LEU A 203 -20.36 -6.63 -1.71
C LEU A 203 -21.71 -7.14 -1.19
N GLU A 204 -22.82 -6.54 -1.59
CA GLU A 204 -24.15 -7.00 -1.18
C GLU A 204 -24.48 -8.39 -1.74
N GLU A 205 -24.08 -8.70 -2.99
CA GLU A 205 -24.20 -10.04 -3.59
C GLU A 205 -23.46 -11.13 -2.79
N GLN A 206 -22.40 -10.78 -2.05
CA GLN A 206 -21.59 -11.70 -1.25
C GLN A 206 -21.67 -11.43 0.27
N LYS A 207 -22.69 -10.69 0.73
CA LYS A 207 -22.86 -10.30 2.13
C LYS A 207 -22.77 -11.46 3.13
N ASN A 208 -23.20 -12.66 2.72
CA ASN A 208 -23.15 -13.85 3.56
C ASN A 208 -21.72 -14.28 3.95
N ARG A 209 -20.70 -13.90 3.17
CA ARG A 209 -19.29 -14.20 3.42
C ARG A 209 -18.55 -13.07 4.13
N ILE A 210 -19.12 -11.87 4.13
CA ILE A 210 -18.50 -10.67 4.66
C ILE A 210 -18.91 -10.54 6.13
N GLU A 211 -17.93 -10.34 7.00
CA GLU A 211 -18.15 -10.04 8.41
C GLU A 211 -18.37 -8.54 8.60
N THR A 212 -17.51 -7.70 8.02
CA THR A 212 -17.59 -6.25 8.19
C THR A 212 -16.93 -5.53 7.01
N VAL A 213 -17.44 -4.34 6.68
CA VAL A 213 -16.77 -3.40 5.77
C VAL A 213 -16.51 -2.11 6.54
N ARG A 214 -15.26 -1.68 6.56
CA ARG A 214 -14.82 -0.43 7.17
C ARG A 214 -14.25 0.51 6.12
N TYR A 215 -14.33 1.82 6.34
CA TYR A 215 -13.79 2.79 5.39
C TYR A 215 -13.27 4.06 6.06
N ALA A 216 -12.26 4.67 5.43
CA ALA A 216 -11.81 6.02 5.76
C ALA A 216 -11.84 6.88 4.50
N LYS A 217 -12.26 8.15 4.62
CA LYS A 217 -12.38 9.08 3.49
C LYS A 217 -11.76 10.44 3.83
N SER A 218 -11.12 11.05 2.83
CA SER A 218 -10.76 12.46 2.87
C SER A 218 -12.01 13.33 2.72
N SER A 219 -11.98 14.54 3.29
CA SER A 219 -12.99 15.58 3.08
C SER A 219 -13.05 16.09 1.63
N ASP A 220 -11.98 15.89 0.87
CA ASP A 220 -11.82 16.51 -0.45
C ASP A 220 -12.56 15.75 -1.55
N ILE A 221 -12.88 14.47 -1.33
CA ILE A 221 -13.57 13.64 -2.33
C ILE A 221 -15.07 13.68 -2.18
N GLN A 222 -15.74 13.60 -3.33
CA GLN A 222 -17.18 13.51 -3.44
C GLN A 222 -17.59 12.15 -3.99
N PHE A 223 -18.75 11.66 -3.57
CA PHE A 223 -19.32 10.42 -4.10
C PHE A 223 -20.55 10.71 -4.98
N ALA A 224 -20.72 9.94 -6.04
CA ALA A 224 -21.88 10.05 -6.92
C ALA A 224 -23.17 9.59 -6.23
N LYS A 225 -23.03 8.61 -5.31
CA LYS A 225 -24.05 8.15 -4.38
C LYS A 225 -23.39 7.97 -3.01
N GLY A 226 -24.15 8.18 -1.94
CA GLY A 226 -23.66 7.94 -0.58
C GLY A 226 -23.15 6.50 -0.40
N LEU A 227 -22.17 6.34 0.48
CA LEU A 227 -21.74 5.01 0.93
C LEU A 227 -22.85 4.35 1.76
N PRO A 228 -22.91 3.01 1.77
CA PRO A 228 -23.93 2.30 2.56
C PRO A 228 -23.79 2.59 4.06
N SER A 229 -24.92 2.77 4.75
CA SER A 229 -24.97 3.11 6.18
C SER A 229 -24.46 1.99 7.09
N GLU A 230 -24.42 0.76 6.59
CA GLU A 230 -23.93 -0.42 7.30
C GLU A 230 -22.39 -0.50 7.33
N TRP A 231 -21.69 0.32 6.55
CA TRP A 231 -20.23 0.39 6.60
C TRP A 231 -19.79 1.19 7.82
N GLN A 232 -18.73 0.73 8.47
CA GLN A 232 -18.21 1.35 9.68
C GLN A 232 -17.10 2.35 9.35
N ASP A 233 -17.05 3.47 10.05
CA ASP A 233 -15.92 4.40 9.93
C ASP A 233 -14.66 3.73 10.51
N LEU A 234 -13.55 3.83 9.76
CA LEU A 234 -12.23 3.38 10.16
C LEU A 234 -11.43 4.59 10.66
N ASP A 235 -11.07 4.57 11.95
CA ASP A 235 -10.22 5.61 12.53
C ASP A 235 -8.75 5.40 12.15
N VAL A 236 -8.37 5.99 11.02
CA VAL A 236 -7.00 5.94 10.49
C VAL A 236 -6.16 7.15 10.86
N GLU A 237 -6.75 8.25 11.34
CA GLU A 237 -6.02 9.50 11.63
C GLU A 237 -5.39 9.48 13.04
N ASN A 238 -5.99 8.75 13.98
CA ASN A 238 -5.45 8.62 15.33
C ASN A 238 -4.40 7.50 15.43
N LEU A 239 -3.14 7.90 15.40
CA LEU A 239 -2.00 7.07 15.82
C LEU A 239 -1.93 7.08 17.35
N GLN A 240 -2.77 6.29 18.03
CA GLN A 240 -2.50 5.98 19.44
C GLN A 240 -1.17 5.19 19.48
N GLN A 241 -0.18 5.77 20.16
CA GLN A 241 1.13 5.16 20.45
C GLN A 241 1.04 4.23 21.65
#